data_AF-K1U4V9-F1
#
_entry.id   AF-K1U4V9-F1
#
_cell.length_a   1.000
_cell.length_b   1.000
_cell.length_c   1.000
_cell.angle_alpha   90.00
_cell.angle_beta   90.00
_cell.angle_gamma   90.00
#
_symmetry.space_group_name_H-M   'P 1'
#
loop_
_entity.id
_entity.type
_entity.pdbx_description
1 polymer ?
#
loop_
_entity_poly.entity_id
_entity_poly.type
_entity_poly.pdbx_seq_one_letter_code
_entity_poly.pdbx_strand_id
1 'polypeptide(L)' 'MENAGRIISRDTLMQRLWETDCFIDENTLTVNVSRLRKKLENIGLENYITTKVGMGYMIV' A
#
# COMPACT_ATOMS: atom_id res chain seq x y z
N MET A 1 7.42 -14.98 -5.17
CA MET A 1 7.43 -14.34 -3.83
C MET A 1 8.51 -13.25 -3.80
N GLU A 2 8.40 -12.21 -4.64
CA GLU A 2 9.57 -11.35 -4.97
C GLU A 2 9.69 -10.02 -4.18
N ASN A 3 8.77 -9.69 -3.26
CA ASN A 3 8.83 -8.43 -2.50
C ASN A 3 8.45 -8.54 -1.02
N ALA A 4 8.41 -9.75 -0.44
CA ALA A 4 8.19 -9.91 1.00
C ALA A 4 9.36 -9.25 1.77
N GLY A 5 9.05 -8.22 2.57
CA GLY A 5 10.03 -7.47 3.38
C GLY A 5 10.57 -6.18 2.79
N ARG A 6 10.15 -5.76 1.58
CA ARG A 6 10.62 -4.51 0.96
C ARG A 6 9.71 -3.34 1.31
N ILE A 7 10.28 -2.27 1.86
CA ILE A 7 9.55 -1.02 2.08
C ILE A 7 9.36 -0.33 0.73
N ILE A 8 8.12 -0.13 0.33
CA ILE A 8 7.75 0.65 -0.85
C ILE A 8 7.33 2.04 -0.37
N SER A 9 8.00 3.08 -0.87
CA SER A 9 7.65 4.46 -0.55
C SER A 9 6.28 4.83 -1.10
N ARG A 10 5.65 5.83 -0.47
CA ARG A 10 4.35 6.34 -0.93
C ARG A 10 4.43 6.85 -2.37
N ASP A 11 5.50 7.55 -2.74
CA ASP A 11 5.75 8.01 -4.12
C ASP A 11 5.84 6.87 -5.12
N THR A 12 6.54 5.78 -4.78
CA THR A 12 6.65 4.60 -5.65
C THR A 12 5.29 3.94 -5.85
N LEU A 13 4.48 3.87 -4.78
CA LEU A 13 3.10 3.36 -4.85
C LEU A 13 2.19 4.27 -5.68
N MET A 14 2.32 5.60 -5.53
CA MET A 14 1.61 6.58 -6.36
C MET A 14 1.94 6.39 -7.84
N GLN A 15 3.24 6.37 -8.19
CA GLN A 15 3.68 6.20 -9.58
C GLN A 15 3.21 4.87 -10.20
N ARG A 16 3.23 3.77 -9.43
CA ARG A 16 2.81 2.45 -9.96
C ARG A 16 1.31 2.25 -10.05
N LEU A 17 0.54 2.83 -9.13
CA LEU A 17 -0.92 2.68 -9.12
C LEU A 17 -1.61 3.68 -10.04
N TRP A 18 -0.97 4.84 -10.23
CA TRP A 18 -1.49 5.93 -11.03
C TRP A 18 -0.37 6.40 -11.97
N GLU A 19 -0.25 5.68 -13.10
CA GLU A 19 0.63 6.01 -14.23
C GLU A 19 0.15 7.26 -15.01
N THR A 20 -0.58 8.16 -14.35
CA THR A 20 -1.18 9.36 -14.92
C THR A 20 -0.84 10.57 -14.06
N ASP A 21 -0.57 11.72 -14.69
CA ASP A 21 -0.35 13.05 -14.10
C ASP A 21 -1.55 13.60 -13.27
N CYS A 22 -2.44 12.73 -12.82
CA CYS A 22 -3.51 13.09 -11.91
C CYS A 22 -2.91 13.28 -10.51
N PHE A 23 -2.98 14.52 -10.02
CA PHE A 23 -2.64 14.85 -8.64
C PHE A 23 -3.60 14.11 -7.70
N ILE A 24 -3.15 12.98 -7.17
CA ILE A 24 -3.95 12.16 -6.29
C ILE A 24 -3.52 12.42 -4.86
N ASP A 25 -4.51 12.84 -4.07
CA ASP A 25 -4.34 13.17 -2.67
C ASP A 25 -3.87 11.95 -1.87
N GLU A 26 -2.95 12.14 -0.92
CA GLU A 26 -2.38 11.09 -0.05
C GLU A 26 -3.46 10.25 0.66
N ASN A 27 -4.63 10.84 0.87
CA ASN A 27 -5.79 10.18 1.44
C ASN A 27 -6.31 9.02 0.57
N THR A 28 -6.17 9.12 -0.75
CA THR A 28 -6.64 8.10 -1.71
C THR A 28 -5.86 6.80 -1.56
N LEU A 29 -4.54 6.87 -1.33
CA LEU A 29 -3.74 5.67 -1.06
C LEU A 29 -4.17 5.01 0.24
N THR A 30 -4.38 5.82 1.28
CA THR A 30 -4.76 5.34 2.60
C THR A 30 -6.10 4.59 2.56
N VAL A 31 -7.08 5.12 1.84
CA VAL A 31 -8.38 4.45 1.62
C VAL A 31 -8.21 3.14 0.86
N ASN A 32 -7.43 3.13 -0.22
CA ASN A 32 -7.20 1.92 -1.02
C ASN A 32 -6.46 0.84 -0.23
N VAL A 33 -5.43 1.20 0.53
CA VAL A 33 -4.73 0.25 1.42
C VAL A 33 -5.65 -0.29 2.50
N SER A 34 -6.53 0.54 3.08
CA SER A 34 -7.52 0.10 4.07
C SER A 34 -8.53 -0.91 3.48
N ARG A 35 -9.02 -0.65 2.26
CA ARG A 35 -9.88 -1.59 1.52
C ARG A 35 -9.15 -2.90 1.21
N LEU A 36 -7.88 -2.83 0.82
CA LEU A 36 -7.06 -3.99 0.52
C LEU A 36 -6.83 -4.84 1.79
N ARG A 37 -6.52 -4.21 2.93
CA ARG A 37 -6.40 -4.92 4.22
C ARG A 37 -7.65 -5.71 4.56
N LYS A 38 -8.84 -5.10 4.48
CA LYS A 38 -10.10 -5.82 4.73
C LYS A 38 -10.29 -7.03 3.81
N LYS A 39 -9.89 -6.93 2.54
CA LYS A 39 -9.96 -8.07 1.62
C LYS A 39 -8.98 -9.19 1.99
N LEU A 40 -7.78 -8.82 2.46
CA LEU A 40 -6.74 -9.75 2.91
C LEU A 40 -7.15 -10.44 4.23
N GLU A 41 -7.73 -9.69 5.17
CA GLU A 41 -8.30 -10.24 6.41
C GLU A 41 -9.39 -11.27 6.12
N ASN A 42 -10.27 -11.01 5.16
CA ASN A 42 -11.32 -11.95 4.76
C ASN A 42 -10.80 -13.28 4.20
N ILE A 43 -9.56 -13.34 3.72
CA ILE A 43 -8.93 -14.58 3.24
C ILE A 43 -7.94 -15.17 4.26
N GLY A 44 -7.93 -14.66 5.49
CA GLY A 44 -7.06 -15.13 6.57
C GLY A 44 -5.63 -14.56 6.55
N LEU A 45 -5.36 -13.55 5.73
CA LEU A 45 -4.07 -12.85 5.66
C LEU A 45 -4.11 -11.57 6.49
N GLU A 46 -4.15 -11.74 7.80
CA GLU A 46 -4.07 -10.63 8.76
C GLU A 46 -2.65 -10.03 8.79
N ASN A 47 -2.55 -8.71 8.94
CA ASN A 47 -1.28 -7.95 9.07
C ASN A 47 -0.30 -8.03 7.88
N TYR A 48 -0.77 -8.49 6.71
CA TYR A 48 0.06 -8.62 5.51
C TYR A 48 0.59 -7.27 4.96
N ILE A 49 -0.08 -6.15 5.28
CA ILE A 49 0.35 -4.80 4.88
C ILE A 49 0.58 -3.92 6.10
N THR A 50 1.85 -3.65 6.38
CA THR A 50 2.28 -2.78 7.48
C THR A 50 2.52 -1.36 6.98
N THR A 51 1.93 -0.36 7.64
CA THR A 51 2.29 1.05 7.41
C THR A 51 3.53 1.41 8.23
N LYS A 52 4.54 1.99 7.59
CA LYS A 52 5.68 2.63 8.25
C LYS A 52 5.55 4.14 8.08
N VAL A 53 5.15 4.83 9.16
CA VAL A 53 4.98 6.29 9.17
C VAL A 53 6.29 6.96 8.75
N GLY A 54 6.21 7.90 7.79
CA GLY A 54 7.38 8.60 7.23
C GLY A 54 8.19 7.81 6.20
N MET A 55 7.92 6.51 5.97
CA MET A 55 8.66 5.69 4.99
C MET A 55 7.78 5.10 3.89
N GLY A 56 6.53 4.72 4.20
CA GLY A 56 5.61 4.13 3.22
C GLY A 56 4.94 2.85 3.72
N TYR A 57 4.84 1.83 2.86
CA TYR A 57 4.15 0.58 3.15
C TYR A 57 5.09 -0.62 2.92
N MET A 58 4.92 -1.65 3.75
CA MET A 58 5.66 -2.90 3.66
C MET A 58 4.67 -4.05 3.55
N ILE A 59 4.97 -4.99 2.65
CA ILE A 59 4.25 -6.24 2.51
C ILE A 59 5.10 -7.33 3.19
N VAL A 60 4.48 -8.12 4.08
CA VAL A 60 5.13 -9.20 4.85
C VAL A 60 4.68 -10.54 4.31
#